data_AF-A0A1X1WL54-F1
#
_entry.id   AF-A0A1X1WL54-F1
#
_cell.length_a   1.000
_cell.length_b   1.000
_cell.length_c   1.000
_cell.angle_alpha   90.00
_cell.angle_beta   90.00
_cell.angle_gamma   90.00
#
_symmetry.space_group_name_H-M   'P 1'
#
loop_
_entity.id
_entity.type
_entity.pdbx_description
1 polymer ?
#
loop_
_entity_poly.entity_id
_entity_poly.type
_entity_poly.pdbx_seq_one_letter_code
_entity_poly.pdbx_strand_id
1 'polypeptide(L)'
;MAVLFVPTSTVIRSRGVVVGLRLTGDFSADCHEVELDVMVSRPEGGQFPARETTLIPESALASFTPGSIIDMYYRPGDESSVAVRIPRR
;
A
#
# COMPACT_ATOMS: atom_id res chain seq x y z
N MET A 1 -9.67 14.53 33.88
CA MET A 1 -8.70 13.59 33.28
C MET A 1 -9.16 13.31 31.85
N ALA A 2 -8.52 13.94 30.86
CA ALA A 2 -8.73 13.66 29.45
C ALA A 2 -7.35 13.36 28.87
N VAL A 3 -7.15 12.13 28.41
CA VAL A 3 -5.88 11.67 27.85
C VAL A 3 -5.70 12.31 26.47
N LEU A 4 -4.61 13.06 26.30
CA LEU A 4 -4.18 13.59 25.01
C LEU A 4 -3.71 12.40 24.16
N PHE A 5 -4.50 11.99 23.16
CA PHE A 5 -4.08 10.96 22.21
C PHE A 5 -2.92 11.54 21.38
N VAL A 6 -1.75 10.89 21.45
CA VAL A 6 -0.48 11.35 20.87
C VAL A 6 -0.61 11.59 19.36
N PRO A 7 -0.31 12.80 18.84
CA PRO A 7 -0.39 13.08 17.41
C PRO A 7 0.94 12.79 16.74
N THR A 8 1.34 11.52 16.57
CA THR A 8 2.48 11.21 15.67
C THR A 8 2.42 9.76 15.18
N SER A 9 1.59 9.47 14.18
CA SER A 9 1.91 8.33 13.31
C SER A 9 2.89 8.83 12.25
N THR A 10 4.19 8.77 12.55
CA THR A 10 5.23 9.00 11.54
C THR A 10 5.05 7.95 10.46
N VAL A 11 4.85 8.37 9.21
CA VAL A 11 4.85 7.48 8.05
C VAL A 11 6.13 7.68 7.26
N ILE A 12 6.75 6.57 6.87
CA ILE A 12 7.96 6.58 6.04
C ILE A 12 7.53 6.38 4.59
N ARG A 13 7.90 7.33 3.73
CA ARG A 13 7.74 7.16 2.28
C ARG A 13 8.74 6.14 1.78
N SER A 14 8.26 5.19 0.99
CA SER A 14 9.10 4.22 0.31
C SER A 14 8.56 3.84 -1.06
N ARG A 15 9.20 2.86 -1.69
CA ARG A 15 8.77 2.20 -2.92
C ARG A 15 8.60 0.71 -2.65
N GLY A 16 7.57 0.14 -3.27
CA GLY A 16 7.36 -1.30 -3.29
C GLY A 16 7.32 -1.83 -4.72
N VAL A 17 7.71 -3.08 -4.87
CA VAL A 17 7.49 -3.85 -6.08
C VAL A 17 6.25 -4.70 -5.86
N VAL A 18 5.25 -4.58 -6.73
CA VAL A 18 4.12 -5.50 -6.73
C VAL A 18 4.62 -6.88 -7.10
N VAL A 19 4.37 -7.88 -6.25
CA VAL A 19 4.71 -9.28 -6.53
C VAL A 19 3.45 -10.13 -6.76
N GLY A 20 2.29 -9.64 -6.32
CA GLY A 20 1.00 -10.26 -6.58
C GLY A 20 -0.17 -9.29 -6.43
N LEU A 21 -1.26 -9.58 -7.11
CA LEU A 21 -2.54 -8.87 -7.00
C LEU A 21 -3.67 -9.91 -7.04
N ARG A 22 -4.64 -9.76 -6.13
CA ARG A 22 -5.86 -10.56 -6.11
C ARG A 22 -7.06 -9.63 -5.98
N LEU A 23 -8.11 -9.87 -6.76
CA LEU A 23 -9.40 -9.20 -6.57
C LEU A 23 -10.11 -9.87 -5.39
N THR A 24 -10.53 -9.09 -4.40
CA THR A 24 -11.25 -9.62 -3.22
C THR A 24 -12.74 -9.80 -3.49
N GLY A 25 -13.24 -9.21 -4.59
CA GLY A 25 -14.60 -9.41 -5.09
C GLY A 25 -15.58 -8.30 -4.73
N ASP A 26 -15.16 -7.28 -3.97
CA ASP A 26 -15.95 -6.06 -3.78
C ASP A 26 -15.67 -5.08 -4.93
N PHE A 27 -16.73 -4.74 -5.66
CA PHE A 27 -16.70 -3.89 -6.83
C PHE A 27 -17.62 -2.70 -6.57
N SER A 28 -17.03 -1.54 -6.28
CA SER A 28 -17.76 -0.28 -6.38
C SER A 28 -17.71 0.17 -7.84
N ALA A 29 -18.70 0.94 -8.31
CA ALA A 29 -18.97 1.18 -9.74
C ALA A 29 -17.73 1.55 -10.60
N ASP A 30 -16.71 2.17 -10.01
CA ASP A 30 -15.46 2.56 -10.70
C ASP A 30 -14.17 2.07 -10.00
N CYS A 31 -14.28 1.29 -8.91
CA CYS A 31 -13.17 0.84 -8.09
C CYS A 31 -13.23 -0.66 -7.78
N HIS A 32 -12.08 -1.33 -7.89
CA HIS A 32 -11.88 -2.70 -7.48
C HIS A 32 -11.22 -2.75 -6.11
N GLU A 33 -11.80 -3.48 -5.17
CA GLU A 33 -11.05 -3.90 -3.99
C GLU A 33 -10.05 -5.00 -4.39
N VAL A 34 -8.79 -4.75 -4.06
CA VAL A 34 -7.69 -5.67 -4.33
C VAL A 34 -6.86 -5.90 -3.09
N GLU A 35 -6.36 -7.11 -2.97
CA GLU A 35 -5.25 -7.48 -2.10
C GLU A 35 -3.96 -7.45 -2.92
N LEU A 36 -3.04 -6.58 -2.52
CA LEU A 36 -1.71 -6.44 -3.10
C LEU A 36 -0.69 -7.14 -2.21
N ASP A 37 0.04 -8.09 -2.78
CA ASP A 37 1.27 -8.60 -2.17
C ASP A 37 2.44 -7.78 -2.75
N VAL A 38 3.19 -7.11 -1.87
CA VAL A 38 4.21 -6.13 -2.25
C VAL A 38 5.52 -6.37 -1.51
N MET A 39 6.63 -6.25 -2.22
CA MET A 39 7.97 -6.25 -1.63
C MET A 39 8.40 -4.80 -1.39
N VAL A 40 8.32 -4.35 -0.14
CA VAL A 40 8.59 -2.97 0.26
C VAL A 40 10.08 -2.81 0.51
N SER A 41 10.71 -1.81 -0.08
CA SER A 41 12.10 -1.48 0.22
C SER A 41 12.16 -0.60 1.46
N ARG A 42 13.18 -0.74 2.31
CA ARG A 42 13.39 0.20 3.42
C ARG A 42 14.39 1.27 3.00
N PRO A 43 14.22 2.54 3.40
CA PRO A 43 15.23 3.57 3.15
C PRO A 43 16.61 3.23 3.75
N GLU A 44 16.64 2.51 4.87
CA GLU A 44 17.85 2.05 5.56
C GLU A 44 18.49 0.80 4.93
N GLY A 45 17.87 0.24 3.88
CA GLY A 45 18.32 -0.95 3.20
C GLY A 45 17.52 -2.21 3.55
N GLY A 46 17.58 -3.19 2.65
CA GLY A 46 16.77 -4.40 2.76
C GLY A 46 15.32 -4.21 2.27
N GLN A 47 14.58 -5.31 2.31
CA GLN A 47 13.19 -5.36 1.86
C GLN A 47 12.37 -6.22 2.82
N PHE A 48 11.07 -5.99 2.87
CA PHE A 48 10.13 -6.84 3.61
C PHE A 48 8.85 -7.07 2.79
N PRO A 49 8.26 -8.27 2.89
CA PRO A 49 6.95 -8.52 2.31
C PRO A 49 5.88 -7.79 3.12
N ALA A 50 4.95 -7.14 2.44
CA ALA A 50 3.74 -6.60 3.03
C ALA A 50 2.54 -6.96 2.17
N ARG A 51 1.38 -6.98 2.81
CA ARG A 51 0.09 -7.18 2.17
C ARG A 51 -0.79 -6.00 2.46
N GLU A 52 -1.45 -5.50 1.43
CA GLU A 52 -2.34 -4.34 1.54
C GLU A 52 -3.66 -4.60 0.83
N THR A 53 -4.76 -4.33 1.51
CA THR A 53 -6.09 -4.35 0.90
C THR A 53 -6.53 -2.92 0.63
N THR A 54 -6.82 -2.59 -0.62
CA THR A 54 -7.16 -1.22 -1.01
C THR A 54 -8.13 -1.17 -2.20
N LEU A 55 -8.82 -0.04 -2.35
CA LEU A 55 -9.68 0.24 -3.48
C LEU A 55 -8.90 0.93 -4.59
N ILE A 56 -8.77 0.30 -5.75
CA ILE A 56 -8.08 0.84 -6.92
C ILE A 56 -9.08 1.16 -8.02
N PRO A 57 -9.11 2.39 -8.55
CA PRO A 57 -9.92 2.70 -9.72
C PRO A 57 -9.60 1.78 -10.89
N GLU A 58 -10.61 1.34 -11.66
CA GLU A 58 -10.40 0.47 -12.83
C GLU A 58 -9.33 1.05 -13.78
N SER A 59 -9.38 2.36 -14.02
CA SER A 59 -8.43 3.09 -14.85
C SER A 59 -6.97 3.05 -14.38
N ALA A 60 -6.75 2.77 -13.08
CA ALA A 60 -5.43 2.69 -12.45
C ALA A 60 -4.95 1.25 -12.26
N LEU A 61 -5.82 0.25 -12.39
CA LEU A 61 -5.53 -1.17 -12.09
C LEU A 61 -4.32 -1.71 -12.88
N ALA A 62 -4.18 -1.28 -14.14
CA ALA A 62 -3.04 -1.65 -14.99
C ALA A 62 -1.67 -1.21 -14.44
N SER A 63 -1.63 -0.26 -13.49
CA SER A 63 -0.40 0.17 -12.83
C SER A 63 0.06 -0.80 -11.73
N PHE A 64 -0.78 -1.76 -11.33
CA PHE A 64 -0.55 -2.66 -10.19
C PHE A 64 -0.32 -4.12 -10.61
N THR A 65 0.32 -4.34 -11.76
CA THR A 65 0.73 -5.68 -12.20
C THR A 65 2.03 -6.13 -11.50
N PRO A 66 2.28 -7.46 -11.36
CA PRO A 66 3.56 -7.95 -10.87
C PRO A 66 4.75 -7.35 -11.63
N GLY A 67 5.75 -6.87 -10.89
CA GLY A 67 6.91 -6.13 -11.41
C GLY A 67 6.74 -4.61 -11.42
N SER A 68 5.53 -4.09 -11.23
CA SER A 68 5.30 -2.65 -11.11
C SER A 68 5.95 -2.08 -9.86
N ILE A 69 6.61 -0.93 -10.01
CA ILE A 69 7.13 -0.14 -8.89
C ILE A 69 6.10 0.91 -8.52
N ILE A 70 5.68 0.93 -7.26
CA ILE A 70 4.66 1.85 -6.76
C ILE A 70 5.17 2.64 -5.55
N ASP A 71 4.73 3.90 -5.45
CA ASP A 71 4.96 4.75 -4.28
C ASP A 71 4.15 4.20 -3.10
N MET A 72 4.78 4.09 -1.94
CA MET A 72 4.19 3.52 -0.73
C MET A 72 4.54 4.33 0.51
N TYR A 73 3.77 4.09 1.56
CA TYR A 73 4.03 4.57 2.89
C TYR A 73 3.91 3.39 3.86
N TYR A 74 4.76 3.33 4.88
CA TYR A 74 4.63 2.35 5.95
C TYR A 74 4.87 3.01 7.30
N ARG A 75 4.36 2.39 8.37
CA ARG A 75 4.66 2.83 9.73
C ARG A 75 5.88 2.08 10.28
N PRO A 76 6.92 2.78 10.75
CA PRO A 76 8.05 2.12 11.38
C PRO A 76 7.58 1.41 12.65
N GLY A 77 7.98 0.15 12.82
CA GLY A 77 7.56 -0.69 13.95
C GLY A 77 6.21 -1.40 13.78
N ASP A 78 5.47 -1.10 12.70
CA ASP A 78 4.23 -1.80 12.33
C ASP A 78 4.20 -2.04 10.82
N GLU A 79 4.97 -3.04 10.40
CA GLU A 79 5.26 -3.37 9.00
C GLU A 79 4.08 -4.02 8.27
N SER A 80 3.01 -4.32 9.01
CA SER A 80 1.71 -4.72 8.48
C SER A 80 0.87 -3.51 8.04
N SER A 81 1.17 -2.32 8.55
CA SER A 81 0.48 -1.07 8.19
C SER A 81 1.23 -0.36 7.08
N VAL A 82 0.96 -0.79 5.85
CA VAL A 82 1.41 -0.11 4.64
C VAL A 82 0.25 0.60 3.95
N ALA A 83 0.53 1.56 3.09
CA ALA A 83 -0.46 2.23 2.27
C ALA A 83 0.13 2.52 0.90
N VAL A 84 -0.64 2.25 -0.16
CA VAL A 84 -0.21 2.50 -1.54
C VAL A 84 -0.70 3.85 -2.04
N ARG A 85 0.14 4.54 -2.79
CA ARG A 85 -0.27 5.77 -3.47
C ARG A 85 -0.87 5.41 -4.83
N ILE A 86 -2.15 5.70 -5.00
CA ILE A 86 -2.83 5.49 -6.28
C ILE A 86 -2.43 6.60 -7.25
N PRO A 87 -1.83 6.26 -8.41
CA PRO A 87 -1.54 7.25 -9.44
C PRO A 87 -2.86 7.85 -9.96
N ARG A 88 -2.94 9.18 -9.96
CA ARG A 88 -4.00 9.94 -10.64
C ARG A 88 -3.55 10.03 -12.10
N ARG A 89 -4.16 9.24 -13.00
CA ARG A 89 -3.94 9.37 -14.43
C ARG A 89 -4.60 10.64 -14.96
#